data_AF-J1JL00-F1
#
_entry.id   AF-J1JL00-F1
#
_cell.length_a   1.000
_cell.length_b   1.000
_cell.length_c   1.000
_cell.angle_alpha   90.00
_cell.angle_beta   90.00
_cell.angle_gamma   90.00
#
_symmetry.space_group_name_H-M   'P 1'
#
loop_
_entity.id
_entity.type
_entity.pdbx_description
1 polymer ?
#
loop_
_entity_poly.entity_id
_entity_poly.type
_entity_poly.pdbx_seq_one_letter_code
_entity_poly.pdbx_strand_id
1 'polypeptide(L)'
;TYDRIERGTIFIPHVTLSMIGGIQPSRIIPLIQAINRGINDDGLLQRFQMIVWPDDNKEWQVIDRPPNKEAWQKYEGVFRSFRDKRLGSPEQPLIMRFSAKAQMQFYEWLEHLHREAKGGTHSESLQAHLLKMPKTIASLALIFELLDGGRLEIGPYAITTALRWTSYLLSHAKRLYAAHDTLTVESAKLIVERCDHLPDVFTARDIYRRCWRSLKDNQTVKQALELLCHSNHLRKKFITQQTSGHPNAYYEWHPLIKNNSIKQ
;
A
#
# COMPACT_ATOMS: atom_id res chain seq x y z
N THR A 1 -15.30 -20.55 -11.46
CA THR A 1 -14.99 -21.98 -11.68
C THR A 1 -13.57 -22.24 -11.23
N TYR A 2 -13.22 -23.46 -10.86
CA TYR A 2 -11.86 -23.86 -10.47
C TYR A 2 -11.53 -25.20 -11.12
N ASP A 3 -10.42 -25.27 -11.85
CA ASP A 3 -10.01 -26.48 -12.56
C ASP A 3 -9.13 -27.36 -11.67
N ARG A 4 -9.48 -28.64 -11.59
CA ARG A 4 -8.63 -29.67 -10.98
C ARG A 4 -8.08 -30.56 -12.08
N ILE A 5 -6.77 -30.81 -12.04
CA ILE A 5 -6.01 -31.62 -13.02
C ILE A 5 -6.72 -32.94 -13.35
N GLU A 6 -7.39 -33.58 -12.38
CA GLU A 6 -8.07 -34.87 -12.57
C GLU A 6 -9.61 -34.82 -12.56
N ARG A 7 -10.24 -33.72 -12.12
CA ARG A 7 -11.72 -33.68 -11.91
C ARG A 7 -12.44 -32.68 -12.81
N GLY A 8 -11.73 -32.06 -13.75
CA GLY A 8 -12.27 -31.03 -14.63
C GLY A 8 -12.66 -29.76 -13.87
N THR A 9 -13.56 -28.99 -14.46
CA THR A 9 -13.99 -27.68 -13.98
C THR A 9 -15.08 -27.79 -12.91
N ILE A 10 -14.81 -27.29 -11.71
CA ILE A 10 -15.81 -27.19 -10.64
C ILE A 10 -16.42 -25.78 -10.66
N PHE A 11 -17.75 -25.68 -10.78
CA PHE A 11 -18.47 -24.43 -10.58
C PHE A 11 -18.77 -24.24 -9.08
N ILE A 12 -18.36 -23.09 -8.55
CA ILE A 12 -18.68 -22.67 -7.19
C ILE A 12 -19.62 -21.47 -7.34
N PRO A 13 -20.93 -21.62 -7.02
CA PRO A 13 -21.91 -20.55 -7.22
C PRO A 13 -21.56 -19.26 -6.46
N HIS A 14 -21.01 -19.41 -5.26
CA HIS A 14 -20.62 -18.30 -4.39
C HIS A 14 -19.25 -18.58 -3.75
N VAL A 15 -18.20 -17.96 -4.29
CA VAL A 15 -16.86 -18.03 -3.70
C VAL A 15 -16.74 -16.95 -2.63
N THR A 16 -16.57 -17.36 -1.38
CA THR A 16 -16.19 -16.45 -0.28
C THR A 16 -14.74 -16.71 0.10
N LEU A 17 -13.87 -15.73 -0.12
CA LEU A 17 -12.46 -15.79 0.22
C LEU A 17 -12.17 -14.80 1.35
N SER A 18 -11.57 -15.31 2.44
CA SER A 18 -11.02 -14.49 3.52
C SER A 18 -9.51 -14.63 3.51
N MET A 19 -8.79 -13.51 3.48
CA MET A 19 -7.34 -13.47 3.48
C MET A 19 -6.85 -12.60 4.62
N ILE A 20 -5.98 -13.17 5.45
CA ILE A 20 -5.27 -12.46 6.51
C ILE A 20 -3.81 -12.90 6.48
N GLY A 21 -2.89 -11.94 6.56
CA GLY A 21 -1.46 -12.21 6.52
C GLY A 21 -0.64 -10.94 6.39
N GLY A 22 0.67 -11.11 6.55
CA GLY A 22 1.64 -10.06 6.26
C GLY A 22 2.27 -10.26 4.89
N ILE A 23 2.71 -9.16 4.27
CA ILE A 23 3.54 -9.18 3.07
C ILE A 23 4.77 -8.32 3.31
N GLN A 24 5.94 -8.81 2.90
CA GLN A 24 7.17 -8.04 3.00
C GLN A 24 7.10 -6.82 2.06
N PRO A 25 7.52 -5.63 2.51
CA PRO A 25 7.63 -4.44 1.65
C PRO A 25 8.32 -4.69 0.31
N SER A 26 9.44 -5.42 0.33
CA SER A 26 10.22 -5.77 -0.87
C SER A 26 9.46 -6.61 -1.91
N ARG A 27 8.35 -7.25 -1.52
CA ARG A 27 7.51 -8.08 -2.40
C ARG A 27 6.30 -7.33 -2.92
N ILE A 28 5.74 -6.39 -2.16
CA ILE A 28 4.56 -5.62 -2.59
C ILE A 28 4.92 -4.43 -3.48
N ILE A 29 6.09 -3.80 -3.26
CA ILE A 29 6.49 -2.61 -4.01
C ILE A 29 6.61 -2.87 -5.52
N PRO A 30 7.22 -3.98 -5.99
CA PRO A 30 7.25 -4.27 -7.43
C PRO A 30 5.85 -4.43 -8.05
N LEU A 31 4.88 -4.92 -7.27
CA LEU A 31 3.49 -5.04 -7.74
C LEU A 31 2.85 -3.66 -7.91
N ILE A 32 3.08 -2.75 -6.97
CA ILE A 32 2.61 -1.35 -7.04
C ILE A 32 3.24 -0.64 -8.24
N GLN A 33 4.53 -0.86 -8.50
CA GLN A 33 5.22 -0.32 -9.67
C GLN A 33 4.60 -0.83 -10.99
N ALA A 34 4.30 -2.13 -11.05
CA ALA A 34 3.63 -2.71 -12.22
C ALA A 34 2.27 -2.05 -12.45
N ILE A 35 1.46 -1.93 -11.38
CA ILE A 35 0.14 -1.26 -11.42
C ILE A 35 0.27 0.18 -11.92
N ASN A 36 1.22 0.96 -11.41
CA ASN A 36 1.45 2.34 -11.85
C ASN A 36 1.88 2.46 -13.33
N ARG A 37 2.35 1.37 -13.94
CA ARG A 37 2.68 1.29 -15.38
C ARG A 37 1.54 0.71 -16.22
N GLY A 38 0.35 0.49 -15.62
CA GLY A 38 -0.79 -0.17 -16.26
C GLY A 38 -0.62 -1.68 -16.43
N ILE A 39 0.39 -2.29 -15.80
CA ILE A 39 0.64 -3.73 -15.87
C ILE A 39 -0.08 -4.40 -14.68
N ASN A 40 -0.98 -5.34 -14.98
CA ASN A 40 -1.80 -6.02 -13.97
C ASN A 40 -2.61 -5.05 -13.09
N ASP A 41 -3.05 -3.91 -13.63
CA ASP A 41 -3.98 -3.00 -12.93
C ASP A 41 -5.43 -3.52 -13.02
N ASP A 42 -5.68 -4.65 -12.35
CA ASP A 42 -6.99 -5.32 -12.26
C ASP A 42 -7.82 -4.85 -11.05
N GLY A 43 -7.29 -3.89 -10.29
CA GLY A 43 -7.89 -3.37 -9.08
C GLY A 43 -7.79 -4.29 -7.86
N LEU A 44 -7.09 -5.42 -7.91
CA LEU A 44 -7.03 -6.40 -6.81
C LEU A 44 -6.41 -5.77 -5.56
N LEU A 45 -5.25 -5.13 -5.67
CA LEU A 45 -4.57 -4.48 -4.55
C LEU A 45 -5.46 -3.40 -3.92
N GLN A 46 -6.15 -2.62 -4.75
CA GLN A 46 -7.07 -1.56 -4.33
C GLN A 46 -8.31 -2.12 -3.59
N ARG A 47 -8.57 -3.44 -3.58
CA ARG A 47 -9.64 -4.04 -2.76
C ARG A 47 -9.16 -4.41 -1.35
N PHE A 48 -7.85 -4.47 -1.11
CA PHE A 48 -7.28 -4.70 0.22
C PHE A 48 -7.22 -3.42 1.04
N GLN A 49 -8.39 -2.87 1.35
CA GLN A 49 -8.58 -1.60 2.05
C GLN A 49 -8.13 -1.61 3.52
N MET A 50 -7.90 -2.79 4.08
CA MET A 50 -7.43 -2.99 5.46
C MET A 50 -5.92 -3.21 5.57
N ILE A 51 -5.16 -3.07 4.46
CA ILE A 51 -3.69 -3.14 4.52
C ILE A 51 -3.16 -1.98 5.35
N VAL A 52 -2.29 -2.31 6.30
CA VAL A 52 -1.59 -1.35 7.14
C VAL A 52 -0.08 -1.52 6.97
N TRP A 53 0.63 -0.40 7.02
CA TRP A 53 2.08 -0.35 7.02
C TRP A 53 2.55 0.49 8.23
N PRO A 54 2.51 -0.10 9.44
CA PRO A 54 2.91 0.58 10.66
C PRO A 54 4.40 0.88 10.67
N ASP A 55 4.81 1.80 11.54
CA ASP A 55 6.22 2.01 11.82
C ASP A 55 6.80 0.85 12.61
N ASP A 56 8.09 0.57 12.38
CA ASP A 56 8.81 -0.43 13.14
C ASP A 56 8.99 0.06 14.58
N ASN A 57 8.52 -0.74 15.54
CA ASN A 57 8.89 -0.52 16.93
C ASN A 57 10.35 -0.90 17.10
N LYS A 58 11.21 0.09 17.38
CA LYS A 58 12.66 -0.10 17.53
C LYS A 58 13.02 -0.93 18.77
N GLU A 59 12.12 -0.96 19.74
CA GLU A 59 12.31 -1.72 20.97
C GLU A 59 11.67 -3.10 20.82
N TRP A 60 12.53 -4.12 20.65
CA TRP A 60 12.08 -5.51 20.73
C TRP A 60 12.08 -5.96 22.18
N GLN A 61 10.94 -6.49 22.63
CA GLN A 61 10.78 -7.05 23.96
C GLN A 61 10.00 -8.36 23.86
N VAL A 62 10.44 -9.39 24.59
CA VAL A 62 9.65 -10.62 24.75
C VAL A 62 8.51 -10.30 25.72
N ILE A 63 7.28 -10.36 25.22
CA ILE A 63 6.08 -10.19 26.04
C ILE A 63 5.34 -11.53 26.10
N ASP A 64 5.61 -12.31 27.14
CA ASP A 64 4.82 -13.48 27.50
C ASP A 64 3.84 -13.10 28.62
N ARG A 65 2.65 -12.68 28.22
CA ARG A 65 1.59 -12.27 29.15
C ARG A 65 0.45 -13.30 29.11
N PRO A 66 -0.14 -13.65 30.27
CA PRO A 66 -1.32 -14.51 30.28
C PRO A 66 -2.46 -13.88 29.47
N PRO A 67 -3.31 -14.70 28.82
CA PRO A 67 -4.43 -14.18 28.05
C PRO A 67 -5.40 -13.42 28.95
N ASN A 68 -5.92 -12.30 28.44
CA ASN A 68 -6.98 -11.56 29.13
C ASN A 68 -8.29 -12.37 29.03
N LYS A 69 -8.65 -13.05 30.13
CA LYS A 69 -9.84 -13.90 30.21
C LYS A 69 -11.15 -13.13 29.97
N GLU A 70 -11.24 -11.91 30.47
CA GLU A 70 -12.44 -11.07 30.29
C GLU A 70 -12.61 -10.68 28.81
N ALA A 71 -11.52 -10.27 28.15
CA ALA A 71 -11.54 -9.98 26.72
C ALA A 71 -11.89 -11.21 25.89
N TRP A 72 -11.38 -12.39 26.26
CA TRP A 72 -11.73 -13.66 25.63
C TRP A 72 -13.23 -13.99 25.76
N GLN A 73 -13.80 -13.82 26.95
CA GLN A 73 -15.22 -14.06 27.19
C GLN A 73 -16.11 -13.08 26.39
N LYS A 74 -15.73 -11.80 26.31
CA LYS A 74 -16.44 -10.81 25.47
C LYS A 74 -16.38 -11.20 23.99
N TYR A 75 -15.20 -11.55 23.50
CA TYR A 75 -15.01 -12.03 22.13
C TYR A 75 -15.88 -13.26 21.84
N GLU A 76 -15.84 -14.28 22.68
CA GLU A 76 -16.66 -15.48 22.51
C GLU A 76 -18.16 -15.17 22.56
N GLY A 77 -18.57 -14.29 23.47
CA GLY A 77 -19.95 -13.83 23.61
C GLY A 77 -20.52 -13.24 22.31
N VAL A 78 -19.70 -12.51 21.53
CA VAL A 78 -20.10 -11.99 20.21
C VAL A 78 -20.49 -13.13 19.26
N PHE A 79 -19.65 -14.15 19.11
CA PHE A 79 -19.94 -15.28 18.21
C PHE A 79 -21.16 -16.07 18.64
N ARG A 80 -21.28 -16.32 19.96
CA ARG A 80 -22.49 -16.96 20.52
C ARG A 80 -23.74 -16.12 20.20
N SER A 81 -23.65 -14.80 20.32
CA SER A 81 -24.78 -13.91 20.00
C SER A 81 -25.22 -13.99 18.53
N PHE A 82 -24.30 -14.20 17.58
CA PHE A 82 -24.65 -14.37 16.16
C PHE A 82 -25.17 -15.76 15.83
N ARG A 83 -24.70 -16.79 16.54
CA ARG A 83 -25.24 -18.14 16.43
C ARG A 83 -26.69 -18.18 16.94
N ASP A 84 -26.94 -17.59 18.10
CA ASP A 84 -28.21 -17.66 18.81
C ASP A 84 -29.24 -16.68 18.21
N LYS A 85 -28.79 -15.50 17.73
CA LYS A 85 -29.60 -14.55 16.96
C LYS A 85 -29.09 -14.46 15.53
N ARG A 86 -29.59 -15.34 14.67
CA ARG A 86 -29.19 -15.42 13.26
C ARG A 86 -29.45 -14.11 12.52
N LEU A 87 -28.52 -13.73 11.66
CA LEU A 87 -28.56 -12.53 10.82
C LEU A 87 -29.21 -12.83 9.45
N GLY A 88 -30.40 -13.44 9.47
CA GLY A 88 -31.09 -13.93 8.28
C GLY A 88 -30.60 -15.31 7.80
N SER A 89 -30.92 -15.64 6.55
CA SER A 89 -30.44 -16.84 5.84
C SER A 89 -29.54 -16.46 4.65
N PRO A 90 -28.83 -17.41 4.01
CA PRO A 90 -28.08 -17.13 2.78
C PRO A 90 -28.95 -16.54 1.66
N GLU A 91 -30.22 -16.94 1.57
CA GLU A 91 -31.20 -16.46 0.57
C GLU A 91 -31.83 -15.12 0.97
N GLN A 92 -31.94 -14.87 2.28
CA GLN A 92 -32.54 -13.67 2.86
C GLN A 92 -31.66 -13.13 3.99
N PRO A 93 -30.50 -12.53 3.65
CA PRO A 93 -29.60 -11.98 4.66
C PRO A 93 -30.26 -10.79 5.36
N LEU A 94 -29.86 -10.53 6.60
CA LEU A 94 -30.21 -9.28 7.27
C LEU A 94 -29.65 -8.10 6.46
N ILE A 95 -30.54 -7.20 6.04
CA ILE A 95 -30.17 -5.96 5.36
C ILE A 95 -30.40 -4.81 6.34
N MET A 96 -29.34 -4.07 6.64
CA MET A 96 -29.41 -2.87 7.47
C MET A 96 -29.15 -1.63 6.62
N ARG A 97 -29.88 -0.56 6.92
CA ARG A 97 -29.70 0.76 6.29
C ARG A 97 -29.11 1.72 7.31
N PHE A 98 -28.50 2.80 6.85
CA PHE A 98 -28.16 3.90 7.74
C PHE A 98 -29.44 4.58 8.26
N SER A 99 -29.42 4.95 9.53
CA SER A 99 -30.33 5.97 10.06
C SER A 99 -30.16 7.28 9.28
N ALA A 100 -31.17 8.14 9.29
CA ALA A 100 -31.10 9.44 8.59
C ALA A 100 -29.85 10.26 9.02
N LYS A 101 -29.52 10.26 10.31
CA LYS A 101 -28.34 10.95 10.84
C LYS A 101 -27.03 10.30 10.41
N ALA A 102 -26.94 8.97 10.45
CA ALA A 102 -25.74 8.27 9.99
C ALA A 102 -25.51 8.42 8.48
N GLN A 103 -26.58 8.45 7.69
CA GLN A 103 -26.53 8.66 6.24
C GLN A 103 -25.92 10.02 5.91
N MET A 104 -26.31 11.10 6.62
CA MET A 104 -25.72 12.43 6.44
C MET A 104 -24.21 12.43 6.72
N GLN A 105 -23.77 11.80 7.81
CA GLN A 105 -22.34 11.70 8.14
C GLN A 105 -21.56 10.92 7.08
N PHE A 106 -22.13 9.84 6.56
CA PHE A 106 -21.52 9.07 5.49
C PHE A 106 -21.41 9.88 4.20
N TYR A 107 -22.43 10.65 3.83
CA TYR A 107 -22.42 11.49 2.63
C TYR A 107 -21.43 12.65 2.72
N GLU A 108 -21.39 13.35 3.84
CA GLU A 108 -20.40 14.42 4.06
C GLU A 108 -18.97 13.88 3.87
N TRP A 109 -18.67 12.72 4.48
CA TRP A 109 -17.40 12.06 4.30
C TRP A 109 -17.17 11.60 2.85
N LEU A 110 -18.18 11.05 2.19
CA LEU A 110 -18.09 10.54 0.81
C LEU A 110 -17.78 11.67 -0.17
N GLU A 111 -18.38 12.84 0.00
CA GLU A 111 -18.09 14.04 -0.81
C GLU A 111 -16.67 14.53 -0.59
N HIS A 112 -16.19 14.55 0.66
CA HIS A 112 -14.79 14.86 0.96
C HIS A 112 -13.83 13.88 0.26
N LEU A 113 -14.07 12.58 0.40
CA LEU A 113 -13.27 11.53 -0.24
C LEU A 113 -13.21 11.68 -1.77
N HIS A 114 -14.35 11.98 -2.41
CA HIS A 114 -14.38 12.18 -3.86
C HIS A 114 -13.64 13.45 -4.30
N ARG A 115 -13.72 14.54 -3.53
CA ARG A 115 -12.93 15.75 -3.79
C ARG A 115 -11.44 15.47 -3.67
N GLU A 116 -11.03 14.74 -2.63
CA GLU A 116 -9.62 14.33 -2.44
C GLU A 116 -9.14 13.45 -3.60
N ALA A 117 -9.92 12.44 -3.98
CA ALA A 117 -9.57 11.55 -5.09
C ALA A 117 -9.47 12.28 -6.44
N LYS A 118 -10.32 13.28 -6.68
CA LYS A 118 -10.34 14.07 -7.93
C LYS A 118 -9.42 15.30 -7.92
N GLY A 119 -8.75 15.58 -6.79
CA GLY A 119 -7.93 16.78 -6.61
C GLY A 119 -6.65 16.84 -7.45
N GLY A 120 -6.33 15.80 -8.22
CA GLY A 120 -5.17 15.76 -9.13
C GLY A 120 -3.81 15.57 -8.46
N THR A 121 -3.78 15.40 -7.13
CA THR A 121 -2.54 15.28 -6.34
C THR A 121 -2.10 13.83 -6.12
N HIS A 122 -2.92 12.85 -6.49
CA HIS A 122 -2.70 11.43 -6.22
C HIS A 122 -2.45 10.65 -7.50
N SER A 123 -1.63 9.59 -7.43
CA SER A 123 -1.48 8.63 -8.52
C SER A 123 -2.82 7.95 -8.85
N GLU A 124 -3.01 7.50 -10.09
CA GLU A 124 -4.22 6.78 -10.51
C GLU A 124 -4.51 5.57 -9.62
N SER A 125 -3.47 4.84 -9.23
CA SER A 125 -3.56 3.68 -8.33
C SER A 125 -4.09 4.03 -6.93
N LEU A 126 -3.64 5.15 -6.36
CA LEU A 126 -4.13 5.65 -5.08
C LEU A 126 -5.56 6.18 -5.23
N GLN A 127 -5.88 6.92 -6.29
CA GLN A 127 -7.26 7.36 -6.56
C GLN A 127 -8.22 6.16 -6.65
N ALA A 128 -7.82 5.11 -7.37
CA ALA A 128 -8.58 3.87 -7.48
C ALA A 128 -8.73 3.12 -6.15
N HIS A 129 -7.79 3.30 -5.21
CA HIS A 129 -7.91 2.80 -3.83
C HIS A 129 -8.92 3.63 -3.03
N LEU A 130 -8.81 4.96 -3.06
CA LEU A 130 -9.72 5.89 -2.38
C LEU A 130 -11.18 5.62 -2.76
N LEU A 131 -11.46 5.51 -4.06
CA LEU A 131 -12.82 5.31 -4.57
C LEU A 131 -13.44 3.95 -4.21
N LYS A 132 -12.65 2.99 -3.69
CA LYS A 132 -13.15 1.69 -3.19
C LYS A 132 -13.41 1.68 -1.68
N MET A 133 -12.91 2.68 -0.95
CA MET A 133 -13.07 2.80 0.50
C MET A 133 -14.52 2.90 1.00
N PRO A 134 -15.50 3.48 0.27
CA PRO A 134 -16.88 3.57 0.75
C PRO A 134 -17.48 2.22 1.16
N LYS A 135 -17.15 1.16 0.42
CA LYS A 135 -17.57 -0.22 0.77
C LYS A 135 -17.00 -0.65 2.13
N THR A 136 -15.72 -0.39 2.38
CA THR A 136 -15.06 -0.77 3.63
C THR A 136 -15.63 -0.01 4.81
N ILE A 137 -15.85 1.30 4.69
CA ILE A 137 -16.44 2.10 5.76
C ILE A 137 -17.87 1.67 6.07
N ALA A 138 -18.69 1.42 5.05
CA ALA A 138 -20.05 0.89 5.27
C ALA A 138 -20.02 -0.50 5.93
N SER A 139 -19.08 -1.36 5.55
CA SER A 139 -18.91 -2.69 6.16
C SER A 139 -18.46 -2.60 7.63
N LEU A 140 -17.51 -1.71 7.94
CA LEU A 140 -17.07 -1.48 9.32
C LEU A 140 -18.21 -0.91 10.18
N ALA A 141 -19.00 0.04 9.64
CA ALA A 141 -20.14 0.58 10.35
C ALA A 141 -21.19 -0.51 10.64
N LEU A 142 -21.48 -1.39 9.67
CA LEU A 142 -22.33 -2.56 9.91
C LEU A 142 -21.78 -3.46 11.01
N ILE A 143 -20.48 -3.78 10.98
CA ILE A 143 -19.84 -4.60 12.01
C ILE A 143 -19.98 -3.95 13.40
N PHE A 144 -19.69 -2.66 13.54
CA PHE A 144 -19.82 -1.96 14.83
C PHE A 144 -21.27 -1.92 15.33
N GLU A 145 -22.25 -1.76 14.44
CA GLU A 145 -23.67 -1.83 14.80
C GLU A 145 -24.08 -3.24 15.27
N LEU A 146 -23.54 -4.29 14.65
CA LEU A 146 -23.82 -5.68 15.05
C LEU A 146 -23.19 -6.06 16.39
N LEU A 147 -22.04 -5.46 16.71
CA LEU A 147 -21.29 -5.68 17.95
C LEU A 147 -21.91 -4.92 19.13
N ASP A 148 -22.10 -3.61 18.97
CA ASP A 148 -22.38 -2.69 20.09
C ASP A 148 -23.73 -1.96 19.98
N GLY A 149 -24.42 -2.11 18.85
CA GLY A 149 -25.63 -1.36 18.51
C GLY A 149 -26.95 -2.10 18.77
N GLY A 150 -28.02 -1.57 18.17
CA GLY A 150 -29.40 -2.05 18.31
C GLY A 150 -29.85 -3.04 17.24
N ARG A 151 -29.01 -3.31 16.22
CA ARG A 151 -29.27 -4.25 15.11
C ARG A 151 -30.52 -3.96 14.25
N LEU A 152 -31.08 -2.75 14.36
CA LEU A 152 -32.23 -2.29 13.57
C LEU A 152 -31.77 -1.51 12.33
N GLU A 153 -30.97 -0.48 12.56
CA GLU A 153 -30.37 0.39 11.55
C GLU A 153 -28.96 0.78 12.00
N ILE A 154 -28.10 1.19 11.07
CA ILE A 154 -26.76 1.66 11.40
C ILE A 154 -26.85 3.07 11.96
N GLY A 155 -26.54 3.21 13.25
CA GLY A 155 -26.67 4.44 14.00
C GLY A 155 -25.45 5.36 13.90
N PRO A 156 -25.54 6.60 14.44
CA PRO A 156 -24.46 7.57 14.46
C PRO A 156 -23.18 7.06 15.14
N TYR A 157 -23.31 6.26 16.21
CA TYR A 157 -22.16 5.68 16.91
C TYR A 157 -21.34 4.78 15.98
N ALA A 158 -22.01 3.83 15.31
CA ALA A 158 -21.36 2.86 14.45
C ALA A 158 -20.66 3.50 13.24
N ILE A 159 -21.31 4.45 12.57
CA ILE A 159 -20.68 5.16 11.44
C ILE A 159 -19.54 6.07 11.91
N THR A 160 -19.67 6.76 13.04
CA THR A 160 -18.60 7.62 13.58
C THR A 160 -17.37 6.78 13.92
N THR A 161 -17.57 5.60 14.52
CA THR A 161 -16.49 4.65 14.82
C THR A 161 -15.83 4.13 13.55
N ALA A 162 -16.61 3.81 12.51
CA ALA A 162 -16.06 3.43 11.21
C ALA A 162 -15.26 4.56 10.54
N LEU A 163 -15.74 5.80 10.60
CA LEU A 163 -15.04 6.95 10.01
C LEU A 163 -13.72 7.27 10.70
N ARG A 164 -13.56 6.95 12.00
CA ARG A 164 -12.25 7.07 12.69
C ARG A 164 -11.18 6.16 12.08
N TRP A 165 -11.56 5.01 11.54
CA TRP A 165 -10.62 4.14 10.82
C TRP A 165 -10.11 4.76 9.52
N THR A 166 -10.90 5.63 8.88
CA THR A 166 -10.53 6.24 7.60
C THR A 166 -9.18 6.94 7.67
N SER A 167 -8.95 7.78 8.68
CA SER A 167 -7.68 8.52 8.81
C SER A 167 -6.48 7.57 8.91
N TYR A 168 -6.61 6.52 9.74
CA TYR A 168 -5.57 5.51 9.92
C TYR A 168 -5.31 4.74 8.62
N LEU A 169 -6.34 4.16 8.01
CA LEU A 169 -6.21 3.37 6.79
C LEU A 169 -5.68 4.19 5.60
N LEU A 170 -6.15 5.43 5.44
CA LEU A 170 -5.67 6.33 4.40
C LEU A 170 -4.20 6.70 4.57
N SER A 171 -3.74 6.92 5.80
CA SER A 171 -2.32 7.19 6.04
C SER A 171 -1.42 6.04 5.60
N HIS A 172 -1.86 4.79 5.85
CA HIS A 172 -1.14 3.60 5.42
C HIS A 172 -1.24 3.35 3.92
N ALA A 173 -2.40 3.59 3.31
CA ALA A 173 -2.55 3.51 1.86
C ALA A 173 -1.63 4.53 1.17
N LYS A 174 -1.62 5.79 1.60
CA LYS A 174 -0.71 6.82 1.08
C LYS A 174 0.75 6.38 1.18
N ARG A 175 1.17 5.84 2.33
CA ARG A 175 2.52 5.27 2.51
C ARG A 175 2.80 4.12 1.55
N LEU A 176 1.86 3.19 1.41
CA LEU A 176 1.98 2.03 0.53
C LEU A 176 2.21 2.45 -0.92
N TYR A 177 1.37 3.35 -1.45
CA TYR A 177 1.47 3.81 -2.83
C TYR A 177 2.67 4.76 -3.07
N ALA A 178 3.15 5.47 -2.05
CA ALA A 178 4.36 6.30 -2.11
C ALA A 178 5.68 5.53 -1.83
N ALA A 179 5.60 4.24 -1.46
CA ALA A 179 6.77 3.45 -1.06
C ALA A 179 7.82 3.33 -2.18
N HIS A 180 7.39 3.36 -3.44
CA HIS A 180 8.32 3.36 -4.57
C HIS A 180 9.19 4.62 -4.62
N ASP A 181 8.56 5.79 -4.48
CA ASP A 181 9.27 7.07 -4.52
C ASP A 181 10.28 7.13 -3.37
N THR A 182 9.88 6.65 -2.19
CA THR A 182 10.74 6.58 -1.00
C THR A 182 11.96 5.69 -1.24
N LEU A 183 11.78 4.47 -1.78
CA LEU A 183 12.92 3.59 -2.09
C LEU A 183 13.83 4.15 -3.20
N THR A 184 13.26 4.85 -4.17
CA THR A 184 14.04 5.51 -5.24
C THR A 184 14.90 6.62 -4.65
N VAL A 185 14.35 7.40 -3.72
CA VAL A 185 15.06 8.43 -2.96
C VAL A 185 16.15 7.82 -2.07
N GLU A 186 15.87 6.75 -1.33
CA GLU A 186 16.88 6.05 -0.50
C GLU A 186 18.01 5.47 -1.36
N SER A 187 17.67 4.90 -2.51
CA SER A 187 18.64 4.38 -3.48
C SER A 187 19.52 5.50 -4.04
N ALA A 188 18.93 6.65 -4.39
CA ALA A 188 19.65 7.84 -4.83
C ALA A 188 20.56 8.40 -3.74
N LYS A 189 20.07 8.50 -2.50
CA LYS A 189 20.87 8.92 -1.33
C LYS A 189 22.07 8.01 -1.12
N LEU A 190 21.90 6.70 -1.17
CA LEU A 190 23.01 5.76 -1.03
C LEU A 190 24.08 5.97 -2.10
N ILE A 191 23.70 6.27 -3.36
CA ILE A 191 24.67 6.57 -4.42
C ILE A 191 25.47 7.83 -4.09
N VAL A 192 24.82 8.86 -3.56
CA VAL A 192 25.48 10.10 -3.13
C VAL A 192 26.39 9.88 -1.91
N GLU A 193 25.92 9.16 -0.90
CA GLU A 193 26.70 8.82 0.31
C GLU A 193 27.95 7.99 -0.02
N ARG A 194 27.89 7.19 -1.08
CA ARG A 194 28.98 6.31 -1.54
C ARG A 194 29.67 6.85 -2.79
N CYS A 195 29.61 8.17 -3.02
CA CYS A 195 30.17 8.78 -4.23
C CYS A 195 31.69 8.63 -4.32
N ASP A 196 32.38 8.51 -3.18
CA ASP A 196 33.81 8.24 -3.02
C ASP A 196 34.24 6.91 -3.64
N HIS A 197 33.33 5.93 -3.66
CA HIS A 197 33.55 4.63 -4.29
C HIS A 197 33.26 4.64 -5.80
N LEU A 198 32.95 5.78 -6.41
CA LEU A 198 32.70 5.90 -7.85
C LEU A 198 33.69 6.90 -8.49
N PRO A 199 34.13 6.67 -9.73
CA PRO A 199 34.93 7.65 -10.47
C PRO A 199 34.13 8.94 -10.73
N ASP A 200 34.82 10.03 -11.11
CA ASP A 200 34.18 11.31 -11.48
C ASP A 200 33.12 11.16 -12.58
N VAL A 201 33.39 10.23 -13.50
CA VAL A 201 32.48 9.83 -14.57
C VAL A 201 32.28 8.33 -14.49
N PHE A 202 31.04 7.89 -14.34
CA PHE A 202 30.69 6.48 -14.16
C PHE A 202 29.45 6.09 -14.97
N THR A 203 29.20 4.79 -15.08
CA THR A 203 28.04 4.21 -15.75
C THR A 203 27.10 3.53 -14.75
N ALA A 204 25.86 3.24 -15.15
CA ALA A 204 24.95 2.44 -14.34
C ALA A 204 25.52 1.04 -13.99
N ARG A 205 26.39 0.50 -14.87
CA ARG A 205 27.05 -0.79 -14.66
C ARG A 205 28.07 -0.73 -13.52
N ASP A 206 28.73 0.41 -13.32
CA ASP A 206 29.71 0.59 -12.25
C ASP A 206 29.04 0.53 -10.88
N ILE A 207 27.82 1.07 -10.75
CA ILE A 207 27.00 0.93 -9.54
C ILE A 207 26.56 -0.53 -9.35
N TYR A 208 26.02 -1.16 -10.39
CA TYR A 208 25.50 -2.53 -10.31
C TYR A 208 26.57 -3.52 -9.82
N ARG A 209 27.82 -3.39 -10.31
CA ARG A 209 28.94 -4.24 -9.91
C ARG A 209 29.34 -4.11 -8.44
N ARG A 210 28.95 -3.02 -7.76
CA ARG A 210 29.24 -2.80 -6.34
C ARG A 210 28.30 -3.57 -5.41
N CYS A 211 27.21 -4.13 -5.93
CA CYS A 211 26.27 -4.98 -5.19
C CYS A 211 25.74 -4.34 -3.89
N TRP A 212 25.51 -3.02 -3.88
CA TRP A 212 24.98 -2.32 -2.71
C TRP A 212 23.58 -2.82 -2.34
N ARG A 213 23.26 -2.82 -1.03
CA ARG A 213 22.11 -3.52 -0.44
C ARG A 213 20.75 -3.17 -1.09
N SER A 214 20.58 -1.92 -1.55
CA SER A 214 19.36 -1.39 -2.20
C SER A 214 19.47 -1.18 -3.73
N LEU A 215 20.60 -1.53 -4.35
CA LEU A 215 20.85 -1.30 -5.80
C LEU A 215 21.19 -2.62 -6.50
N LYS A 216 20.30 -3.62 -6.37
CA LYS A 216 20.54 -4.99 -6.84
C LYS A 216 19.99 -5.27 -8.24
N ASP A 217 19.13 -4.41 -8.76
CA ASP A 217 18.55 -4.55 -10.10
C ASP A 217 18.81 -3.30 -10.95
N ASN A 218 18.87 -3.51 -12.26
CA ASN A 218 19.21 -2.46 -13.23
C ASN A 218 18.15 -1.34 -13.26
N GLN A 219 16.89 -1.68 -13.03
CA GLN A 219 15.79 -0.72 -13.08
C GLN A 219 15.86 0.26 -11.91
N THR A 220 16.07 -0.23 -10.69
CA THR A 220 16.24 0.60 -9.49
C THR A 220 17.45 1.53 -9.63
N VAL A 221 18.57 1.03 -10.17
CA VAL A 221 19.76 1.86 -10.45
C VAL A 221 19.42 2.98 -11.44
N LYS A 222 18.71 2.67 -12.54
CA LYS A 222 18.30 3.68 -13.53
C LYS A 222 17.39 4.75 -12.93
N GLN A 223 16.38 4.34 -12.15
CA GLN A 223 15.44 5.27 -11.52
C GLN A 223 16.14 6.19 -10.51
N ALA A 224 17.06 5.64 -9.70
CA ALA A 224 17.87 6.44 -8.78
C ALA A 224 18.76 7.45 -9.51
N LEU A 225 19.39 7.04 -10.63
CA LEU A 225 20.21 7.92 -11.46
C LEU A 225 19.39 9.01 -12.15
N GLU A 226 18.20 8.68 -12.64
CA GLU A 226 17.28 9.67 -13.19
C GLU A 226 16.88 10.70 -12.14
N LEU A 227 16.53 10.28 -10.92
CA LEU A 227 16.23 11.20 -9.82
C LEU A 227 17.42 12.12 -9.48
N LEU A 228 18.65 11.59 -9.45
CA LEU A 228 19.86 12.38 -9.23
C LEU A 228 20.14 13.38 -10.36
N CYS A 229 19.82 13.03 -11.61
CA CYS A 229 19.88 13.97 -12.73
C CYS A 229 18.84 15.09 -12.60
N HIS A 230 17.58 14.74 -12.30
CA HIS A 230 16.50 15.74 -12.13
C HIS A 230 16.77 16.70 -10.96
N SER A 231 17.44 16.20 -9.91
CA SER A 231 17.83 17.00 -8.74
C SER A 231 19.21 17.67 -8.88
N ASN A 232 19.80 17.69 -10.09
CA ASN A 232 21.09 18.32 -10.40
C ASN A 232 22.30 17.79 -9.61
N HIS A 233 22.21 16.59 -9.02
CA HIS A 233 23.36 15.92 -8.39
C HIS A 233 24.29 15.28 -9.44
N LEU A 234 23.71 14.86 -10.57
CA LEU A 234 24.42 14.25 -11.69
C LEU A 234 24.08 14.96 -13.00
N ARG A 235 25.03 14.95 -13.94
CA ARG A 235 24.81 15.31 -15.33
C ARG A 235 24.92 14.06 -16.21
N LYS A 236 23.85 13.75 -16.95
CA LYS A 236 23.83 12.65 -17.92
C LYS A 236 24.46 13.09 -19.23
N LYS A 237 25.44 12.34 -19.73
CA LYS A 237 26.07 12.51 -21.05
C LYS A 237 25.87 11.25 -21.88
N PHE A 238 25.66 11.41 -23.19
CA PHE A 238 25.62 10.30 -24.15
C PHE A 238 26.88 10.34 -25.01
N ILE A 239 27.47 9.17 -25.26
CA ILE A 239 28.47 9.02 -26.31
C ILE A 239 27.77 8.41 -27.52
N THR A 240 27.70 9.16 -28.62
CA THR A 240 27.35 8.63 -29.94
C THR A 240 28.55 7.86 -30.48
N GLN A 241 28.65 6.57 -30.17
CA GLN A 241 29.52 5.67 -30.93
C GLN A 241 28.76 5.15 -32.15
N GLN A 242 29.38 5.21 -33.34
CA GLN A 242 28.87 4.74 -34.63
C GLN A 242 28.71 3.20 -34.75
N THR A 243 28.69 2.48 -33.64
CA THR A 243 28.53 1.02 -33.63
C THR A 243 27.11 0.66 -33.20
N SER A 244 26.53 -0.29 -33.93
CA SER A 244 25.17 -0.86 -33.81
C SER A 244 24.86 -1.46 -32.43
N GLY A 245 24.79 -0.62 -31.41
CA GLY A 245 24.42 -0.96 -30.04
C GLY A 245 23.78 0.22 -29.33
N HIS A 246 22.93 -0.06 -28.33
CA HIS A 246 22.28 0.99 -27.54
C HIS A 246 23.33 1.94 -26.92
N PRO A 247 23.14 3.27 -27.02
CA PRO A 247 24.10 4.24 -26.50
C PRO A 247 24.29 4.09 -24.99
N ASN A 248 25.55 3.98 -24.55
CA ASN A 248 25.87 3.95 -23.13
C ASN A 248 25.77 5.35 -22.54
N ALA A 249 24.90 5.52 -21.55
CA ALA A 249 24.79 6.74 -20.78
C ALA A 249 25.88 6.79 -19.70
N TYR A 250 26.59 7.92 -19.63
CA TYR A 250 27.57 8.23 -18.59
C TYR A 250 27.01 9.32 -17.68
N TYR A 251 27.41 9.26 -16.42
CA TYR A 251 26.98 10.18 -15.38
C TYR A 251 28.20 10.85 -14.78
N GLU A 252 28.17 12.17 -14.70
CA GLU A 252 29.21 13.01 -14.11
C GLU A 252 28.67 13.69 -12.87
N TRP A 253 29.45 13.69 -11.79
CA TRP A 253 29.08 14.36 -10.54
C TRP A 253 28.99 15.87 -10.71
N HIS A 254 28.00 16.49 -10.06
CA HIS A 254 28.01 17.94 -9.91
C HIS A 254 29.21 18.34 -9.02
N PRO A 255 29.99 19.39 -9.38
CA PRO A 255 31.23 19.77 -8.68
C PRO A 255 31.08 19.97 -7.16
N LEU A 256 29.90 20.40 -6.71
CA LEU A 256 29.59 20.63 -5.29
C LEU A 256 29.37 19.36 -4.46
N ILE A 257 29.04 18.23 -5.10
CA ILE A 257 28.77 16.97 -4.39
C ILE A 257 30.08 16.31 -3.97
N LYS A 258 31.05 16.19 -4.87
CA LYS A 258 32.32 15.51 -4.57
C LYS A 258 33.22 16.33 -3.62
N ASN A 259 33.15 17.66 -3.67
CA ASN A 259 33.92 18.53 -2.79
C ASN A 259 33.50 18.47 -1.31
N ASN A 260 32.26 18.07 -1.01
CA ASN A 260 31.79 17.93 0.38
C ASN A 260 32.14 16.56 0.97
N SER A 261 32.18 15.48 0.17
CA SER A 261 32.52 14.14 0.66
C SER A 261 34.02 13.93 0.94
N ILE A 262 34.90 14.75 0.36
CA ILE A 262 36.35 14.73 0.62
C ILE A 262 36.72 15.45 1.93
N LYS A 263 35.77 16.19 2.53
CA LYS A 263 35.98 17.02 3.73
C LYS A 263 35.43 16.42 5.03
N GLN A 264 35.03 15.15 5.06
CA GLN A 264 34.68 14.42 6.29
C GLN A 264 35.74 13.36 6.61
#